data_AF-A0A653DHY3-F1
#
_entry.id   AF-A0A653DHY3-F1
#
_cell.length_a   1.000
_cell.length_b   1.000
_cell.length_c   1.000
_cell.angle_alpha   90.00
_cell.angle_beta   90.00
_cell.angle_gamma   90.00
#
_symmetry.space_group_name_H-M   'P 1'
#
loop_
_entity.id
_entity.type
_entity.pdbx_description
1 polymer ?
#
loop_
_entity_poly.entity_id
_entity_poly.type
_entity_poly.pdbx_seq_one_letter_code
_entity_poly.pdbx_strand_id
1 'polypeptide(L)'
;MGEQMNFKFLSGAVMPMVGFGTWNVTGASVTPTIDLALAAGYRLFDTATMYGNESELGEAFKVLLPKHNLERKDIFITTKL
;
A
#
# COMPACT_ATOMS: atom_id res chain seq x y z
N MET A 1 -14.27 -7.59 -11.94
CA MET A 1 -12.96 -7.14 -11.44
C MET A 1 -11.90 -7.99 -12.13
N GLY A 2 -10.88 -7.38 -12.73
CA GLY A 2 -9.83 -8.12 -13.43
C GLY A 2 -8.97 -8.92 -12.45
N GLU A 3 -8.44 -10.05 -12.91
CA GLU A 3 -7.50 -10.84 -12.14
C GLU A 3 -6.24 -10.01 -11.84
N GLN A 4 -5.79 -10.01 -10.59
CA GLN A 4 -4.59 -9.25 -10.20
C GLN A 4 -3.36 -9.93 -10.77
N MET A 5 -2.66 -9.25 -11.68
CA MET A 5 -1.39 -9.75 -12.21
C MET A 5 -0.29 -9.60 -11.17
N ASN A 6 0.52 -10.65 -10.98
CA ASN A 6 1.55 -10.71 -9.95
C ASN A 6 2.88 -11.23 -10.51
N PHE A 7 3.98 -10.83 -9.86
CA PHE A 7 5.29 -11.48 -10.01
C PHE A 7 5.57 -12.40 -8.83
N LYS A 8 6.19 -13.54 -9.10
CA LYS A 8 6.72 -14.42 -8.06
C LYS A 8 8.22 -14.19 -7.93
N PHE A 9 8.66 -13.81 -6.74
CA PHE A 9 10.07 -13.64 -6.43
C PHE A 9 10.75 -14.98 -6.19
N LEU A 10 12.08 -15.00 -6.31
CA LEU A 10 12.90 -16.18 -5.97
C LEU A 10 12.75 -16.58 -4.49
N SER A 11 12.43 -15.62 -3.63
CA SER A 11 12.08 -15.88 -2.22
C SER A 11 10.75 -16.61 -2.03
N GLY A 12 9.96 -16.81 -3.09
CA GLY A 12 8.63 -17.41 -3.05
C GLY A 12 7.50 -16.41 -2.79
N ALA A 13 7.81 -15.17 -2.40
CA ALA A 13 6.82 -14.12 -2.21
C ALA A 13 6.13 -13.75 -3.54
N VAL A 14 4.85 -13.37 -3.46
CA VAL A 14 4.04 -12.93 -4.59
C VAL A 14 3.78 -11.43 -4.43
N MET A 15 4.19 -10.65 -5.43
CA MET A 15 4.07 -9.19 -5.43
C MET A 15 3.10 -8.74 -6.53
N PRO A 16 2.14 -7.84 -6.24
CA PRO A 16 1.34 -7.19 -7.27
C PRO A 16 2.21 -6.51 -8.33
N MET A 17 1.84 -6.66 -9.61
CA MET A 17 2.59 -6.09 -10.73
C MET A 17 2.58 -4.55 -10.74
N VAL A 18 1.55 -3.95 -10.15
CA VAL A 18 1.38 -2.49 -10.07
C VAL A 18 1.31 -2.08 -8.61
N GLY A 19 2.09 -1.06 -8.26
CA GLY A 19 2.16 -0.48 -6.92
C GLY A 19 1.89 1.02 -6.89
N PHE A 20 1.50 1.50 -5.71
CA PHE A 20 1.27 2.91 -5.41
C PHE A 20 2.49 3.48 -4.68
N GLY A 21 3.15 4.47 -5.27
CA GLY A 21 4.26 5.19 -4.64
C GLY A 21 3.78 6.24 -3.66
N THR A 22 4.36 6.31 -2.47
CA THR A 22 3.94 7.22 -1.40
C THR A 22 4.85 8.42 -1.21
N TRP A 23 5.82 8.65 -2.08
CA TRP A 23 6.65 9.86 -2.01
C TRP A 23 5.77 11.12 -2.09
N ASN A 24 6.02 12.06 -1.17
CA ASN A 24 5.30 13.34 -1.05
C ASN A 24 3.81 13.23 -0.64
N VAL A 25 3.33 12.06 -0.24
CA VAL A 25 2.01 11.88 0.37
C VAL A 25 2.15 12.07 1.88
N THR A 26 1.87 13.27 2.39
CA THR A 26 2.14 13.64 3.79
C THR A 26 0.98 14.40 4.43
N GLY A 27 0.93 14.37 5.76
CA GLY A 27 -0.03 15.14 6.56
C GLY A 27 -1.49 14.82 6.20
N ALA A 28 -2.30 15.86 6.04
CA ALA A 28 -3.75 15.71 5.80
C ALA A 28 -4.10 14.97 4.49
N SER A 29 -3.14 14.81 3.57
CA SER A 29 -3.36 14.10 2.31
C SER A 29 -3.25 12.58 2.43
N VAL A 30 -2.65 12.03 3.48
CA VAL A 30 -2.34 10.59 3.59
C VAL A 30 -3.60 9.75 3.54
N THR A 31 -4.50 9.92 4.51
CA THR A 31 -5.72 9.11 4.61
C THR A 31 -6.57 9.14 3.34
N PRO A 32 -6.96 10.31 2.76
CA PRO A 32 -7.77 10.32 1.55
C PRO A 32 -7.05 9.71 0.34
N THR A 33 -5.73 9.90 0.22
CA THR A 33 -4.95 9.32 -0.87
C THR A 33 -4.92 7.80 -0.79
N ILE A 34 -4.67 7.24 0.39
CA ILE A 34 -4.64 5.78 0.59
C ILE A 34 -6.03 5.17 0.43
N ASP A 35 -7.09 5.86 0.86
CA ASP A 35 -8.47 5.41 0.67
C ASP A 35 -8.83 5.28 -0.82
N LEU A 36 -8.46 6.28 -1.62
CA LEU A 36 -8.63 6.25 -3.08
C LEU A 36 -7.78 5.16 -3.74
N ALA A 37 -6.53 4.98 -3.32
CA ALA A 37 -5.67 3.92 -3.86
C ALA A 37 -6.25 2.52 -3.60
N LEU A 38 -6.74 2.26 -2.38
CA LEU A 38 -7.39 1.00 -2.02
C LEU A 38 -8.67 0.77 -2.84
N ALA A 39 -9.50 1.81 -2.99
CA ALA A 39 -10.72 1.79 -3.80
C ALA A 39 -10.44 1.51 -5.28
N ALA A 40 -9.34 2.04 -5.81
CA ALA A 40 -8.89 1.80 -7.19
C ALA A 40 -8.27 0.41 -7.40
N GLY A 41 -8.10 -0.39 -6.34
CA GLY A 41 -7.62 -1.77 -6.43
C GLY A 41 -6.12 -1.95 -6.20
N TYR A 42 -5.39 -0.91 -5.76
CA TYR A 42 -3.97 -1.08 -5.41
C TYR A 42 -3.83 -2.01 -4.21
N ARG A 43 -2.87 -2.93 -4.31
CA ARG A 43 -2.50 -3.87 -3.24
C ARG A 43 -1.01 -3.85 -2.92
N LEU A 44 -0.22 -3.02 -3.59
CA LEU A 44 1.19 -2.79 -3.26
C LEU A 44 1.38 -1.31 -2.95
N PHE A 45 2.00 -1.01 -1.81
CA PHE A 45 2.37 0.33 -1.40
C PHE A 45 3.89 0.43 -1.22
N ASP A 46 4.51 1.33 -1.99
CA ASP A 46 5.93 1.59 -1.97
C ASP A 46 6.23 2.84 -1.13
N THR A 47 6.95 2.66 -0.03
CA THR A 47 7.35 3.70 0.92
C THR A 47 8.86 3.70 1.13
N ALA A 48 9.38 4.64 1.94
CA ALA A 48 10.77 4.68 2.37
C ALA A 48 10.88 5.48 3.68
N THR A 49 11.85 5.14 4.53
CA THR A 49 12.15 5.88 5.76
C THR A 49 12.31 7.39 5.50
N MET A 50 13.02 7.74 4.42
CA MET A 50 13.29 9.13 4.01
C MET A 50 12.03 9.92 3.60
N TYR A 51 10.89 9.28 3.33
CA TYR A 51 9.66 9.99 2.99
C TYR A 51 8.97 10.59 4.22
N GLY A 52 9.34 10.14 5.42
CA GLY A 52 8.86 10.70 6.68
C GLY A 52 7.37 10.49 6.97
N ASN A 53 6.70 9.59 6.25
CA ASN A 53 5.24 9.39 6.31
C ASN A 53 4.82 7.98 6.75
N GLU A 54 5.75 7.07 7.08
CA GLU A 54 5.45 5.66 7.38
C GLU A 54 4.53 5.49 8.59
N SER A 55 4.68 6.34 9.63
CA SER A 55 3.78 6.31 10.78
C SER A 55 2.35 6.72 10.40
N GLU A 56 2.20 7.74 9.56
CA GLU A 56 0.89 8.20 9.08
C GLU A 56 0.24 7.14 8.18
N LEU A 57 1.02 6.51 7.30
CA LEU A 57 0.59 5.39 6.47
C LEU A 57 0.14 4.21 7.33
N GLY A 58 0.87 3.88 8.40
CA GLY A 58 0.51 2.83 9.35
C GLY A 58 -0.85 3.06 10.00
N GLU A 59 -1.13 4.27 10.47
CA GLU A 59 -2.44 4.64 11.02
C GLU A 59 -3.54 4.61 9.95
N ALA A 60 -3.25 5.10 8.74
CA ALA A 60 -4.19 5.03 7.63
C ALA A 60 -4.58 3.58 7.28
N PHE A 61 -3.62 2.66 7.20
CA PHE A 61 -3.90 1.25 6.89
C PHE A 61 -4.73 0.55 7.97
N LYS A 62 -4.48 0.84 9.26
CA LYS A 62 -5.27 0.27 10.37
C LYS A 62 -6.76 0.58 10.24
N VAL A 63 -7.08 1.79 9.80
CA VAL A 63 -8.48 2.25 9.64
C VAL A 63 -9.08 1.81 8.30
N LEU A 64 -8.30 1.91 7.21
CA LEU A 64 -8.84 1.78 5.86
C LEU A 64 -8.89 0.34 5.35
N LEU A 65 -7.99 -0.55 5.76
CA LEU A 65 -8.06 -1.94 5.29
C LEU A 65 -9.40 -2.61 5.66
N PRO A 66 -9.91 -2.52 6.91
CA PRO A 66 -11.22 -3.06 7.25
C PRO A 66 -12.37 -2.40 6.47
N LYS A 67 -12.29 -1.09 6.21
CA LYS A 67 -13.28 -0.35 5.40
C LYS A 67 -13.40 -0.93 3.98
N HIS A 68 -12.29 -1.39 3.41
CA HIS A 68 -12.22 -2.03 2.08
C HIS A 68 -12.36 -3.56 2.12
N ASN A 69 -12.70 -4.13 3.28
CA ASN A 69 -12.80 -5.57 3.51
C ASN A 69 -11.48 -6.32 3.19
N LEU A 70 -10.35 -5.70 3.58
CA LEU A 70 -8.99 -6.20 3.43
C LEU A 70 -8.32 -6.41 4.79
N GLU A 71 -7.39 -7.34 4.82
CA GLU A 71 -6.51 -7.64 5.95
C GLU A 71 -5.05 -7.30 5.61
N ARG A 72 -4.16 -7.38 6.60
CA ARG A 72 -2.72 -7.14 6.38
C ARG A 72 -2.14 -8.02 5.27
N LYS A 73 -2.57 -9.29 5.17
CA LYS A 73 -2.06 -10.24 4.17
C LYS A 73 -2.44 -9.88 2.73
N ASP A 74 -3.46 -9.04 2.55
CA ASP A 74 -3.97 -8.66 1.23
C ASP A 74 -3.19 -7.50 0.61
N ILE A 75 -2.27 -6.89 1.36
CA ILE A 75 -1.39 -5.84 0.85
C ILE A 75 0.09 -6.22 0.95
N PHE A 76 0.84 -5.74 -0.02
CA PHE A 76 2.29 -5.79 -0.10
C PHE A 76 2.85 -4.41 0.26
N ILE A 77 3.82 -4.35 1.18
CA ILE A 77 4.45 -3.09 1.58
C ILE A 77 5.95 -3.21 1.31
N THR A 78 6.49 -2.23 0.59
CA THR A 78 7.93 -2.10 0.34
C THR A 78 8.44 -0.88 1.09
N THR A 79 9.55 -1.02 1.82
CA THR A 79 10.28 0.11 2.42
C THR A 79 11.76 0.06 2.03
N LYS A 80 12.51 1.11 2.39
CA LYS A 80 13.89 1.35 1.95
C LYS A 80 14.71 1.89 3.14
N LEU A 81 15.91 1.33 3.31
CA LEU A 81 16.92 1.76 4.28
C LEU A 81 17.56 3.09 3.86
#